data_AF-A0A822CGY4-F1
#
_entry.id   AF-A0A822CGY4-F1
#
_cell.length_a   1.000
_cell.length_b   1.000
_cell.length_c   1.000
_cell.angle_alpha   90.00
_cell.angle_beta   90.00
_cell.angle_gamma   90.00
#
_symmetry.space_group_name_H-M   'P 1'
#
loop_
_entity.id
_entity.type
_entity.pdbx_description
1 polymer ?
#
loop_
_entity_poly.entity_id
_entity_poly.type
_entity_poly.pdbx_seq_one_letter_code
_entity_poly.pdbx_strand_id
1 'polypeptide(L)'
;FGQADGLSRLPVGPDVSFDNLDPGAVRLVATIQEEIQKEFPLRASHIAKTTRKDLILQQVYHYILSGWPTISPEKLESYFRIRNELSTSHGCITWGIRTIIPTCFRTRLL
;
A
#
# COMPACT_ATOMS: atom_id res chain seq x y z
N PHE A 1 -12.33 -20.01 -37.88
CA PHE A 1 -12.34 -19.21 -36.63
C PHE A 1 -10.99 -18.54 -36.50
N GLY A 2 -10.92 -17.25 -36.83
CA GLY A 2 -9.66 -16.52 -36.98
C GLY A 2 -9.75 -15.15 -36.31
N GLN A 3 -9.03 -15.07 -35.20
CA GLN A 3 -8.53 -13.94 -34.41
C GLN A 3 -9.13 -12.53 -34.56
N ALA A 4 -9.54 -12.03 -33.39
CA ALA A 4 -9.78 -10.63 -33.06
C ALA A 4 -8.44 -9.86 -33.04
N ASP A 5 -8.20 -9.10 -34.11
CA ASP A 5 -7.16 -8.06 -34.14
C ASP A 5 -7.81 -6.72 -33.76
N GLY A 6 -7.84 -6.44 -32.46
CA GLY A 6 -8.49 -5.26 -31.88
C GLY A 6 -7.62 -4.48 -30.89
N LEU A 7 -6.32 -4.78 -30.82
CA LEU A 7 -5.39 -4.13 -29.88
C LEU A 7 -4.43 -3.12 -30.54
N SER A 8 -4.47 -2.95 -31.87
CA SER A 8 -3.62 -1.99 -32.59
C SER A 8 -4.16 -0.55 -32.65
N ARG A 9 -5.25 -0.24 -31.94
CA ARG A 9 -5.91 1.09 -31.99
C ARG A 9 -5.73 1.92 -30.71
N LEU A 10 -4.64 1.72 -29.98
CA LEU A 10 -4.30 2.68 -28.93
C LEU A 10 -4.04 4.04 -29.59
N PRO A 11 -4.74 5.11 -29.20
CA PRO A 11 -4.47 6.44 -29.72
C PRO A 11 -3.01 6.79 -29.40
N VAL A 12 -2.21 6.99 -30.46
CA VAL A 12 -0.81 7.42 -30.33
C VAL A 12 -0.80 8.94 -30.42
N GLY A 13 -0.82 9.58 -29.26
CA GLY A 13 -0.77 11.03 -29.14
C GLY A 13 -1.21 11.47 -27.74
N PRO A 14 -0.75 12.63 -27.26
CA PRO A 14 -1.27 13.21 -26.02
C PRO A 14 -2.77 13.47 -26.19
N ASP A 15 -3.60 12.72 -25.47
CA ASP A 15 -5.04 12.93 -25.45
C ASP A 15 -5.34 13.98 -24.39
N VAL A 16 -5.20 15.24 -24.78
CA VAL A 16 -5.43 16.38 -23.89
C VAL A 16 -6.84 16.37 -23.30
N SER A 17 -7.84 15.74 -23.92
CA SER A 17 -9.19 15.66 -23.37
C SER A 17 -9.33 14.60 -22.27
N PHE A 18 -8.55 13.51 -22.32
CA PHE A 18 -8.47 12.50 -21.26
C PHE A 18 -7.44 12.83 -20.17
N ASP A 19 -6.30 13.41 -20.54
CA ASP A 19 -5.19 13.76 -19.65
C ASP A 19 -5.48 15.02 -18.82
N ASN A 20 -6.43 15.86 -19.25
CA ASN A 20 -7.03 16.87 -18.38
C ASN A 20 -7.96 16.16 -17.38
N LEU A 21 -7.36 15.50 -16.39
CA LEU A 21 -8.08 15.07 -15.20
C LEU A 21 -8.87 16.26 -14.67
N ASP A 22 -10.19 16.10 -14.61
CA ASP A 22 -11.07 17.13 -14.10
C ASP A 22 -10.56 17.59 -12.72
N PRO A 23 -10.14 18.87 -12.57
CA PRO A 23 -9.58 19.34 -11.31
C PRO A 23 -10.61 19.27 -10.17
N GLY A 24 -11.91 19.18 -10.49
CA GLY A 24 -12.98 18.90 -9.54
C GLY A 24 -12.94 17.46 -9.01
N ALA A 25 -12.69 16.47 -9.86
CA ALA A 25 -12.55 15.06 -9.46
C ALA A 25 -11.34 14.85 -8.54
N VAL A 26 -10.18 15.44 -8.85
CA VAL A 26 -8.99 15.38 -7.99
C VAL A 26 -9.26 16.05 -6.63
N ARG A 27 -9.97 17.19 -6.63
CA ARG A 27 -10.34 17.90 -5.41
C ARG A 27 -11.35 17.13 -4.56
N LEU A 28 -12.33 16.46 -5.18
CA LEU A 28 -13.30 15.63 -4.46
C LEU A 28 -12.62 14.49 -3.71
N VAL A 29 -11.70 13.77 -4.36
CA VAL A 29 -10.94 12.67 -3.74
C VAL A 29 -10.12 13.16 -2.55
N ALA A 30 -9.43 14.30 -2.70
CA ALA A 30 -8.64 14.90 -1.63
C ALA A 30 -9.51 15.27 -0.42
N THR A 31 -10.68 15.90 -0.63
CA THR A 31 -11.62 16.26 0.44
C THR A 31 -12.15 15.02 1.17
N ILE A 32 -12.54 13.96 0.45
CA ILE A 32 -13.00 12.71 1.04
C ILE A 32 -11.90 12.10 1.92
N GLN A 33 -10.64 12.10 1.43
CA GLN A 33 -9.50 11.63 2.21
C GLN A 33 -9.28 12.43 3.48
N GLU A 34 -9.46 13.75 3.42
CA GLU A 34 -9.27 14.63 4.59
C GLU A 34 -10.34 14.41 5.66
N GLU A 35 -11.61 14.26 5.28
CA GLU A 35 -12.72 13.99 6.19
C GLU A 35 -12.59 12.61 6.86
N ILE A 36 -12.28 11.56 6.09
CA ILE A 36 -12.02 10.22 6.64
C ILE A 36 -10.87 10.24 7.66
N GLN A 37 -9.84 11.07 7.43
CA GLN A 37 -8.72 11.23 8.36
C GLN A 37 -9.06 12.01 9.63
N LYS A 38 -10.12 12.83 9.65
CA LYS A 38 -10.61 13.50 10.85
C LYS A 38 -11.37 12.55 11.76
N GLU A 39 -12.18 11.66 11.19
CA GLU A 39 -12.94 10.65 11.95
C GLU A 39 -12.07 9.48 12.44
N PHE A 40 -11.02 9.12 11.70
CA PHE A 40 -10.16 7.99 12.09
C PHE A 40 -9.01 8.43 13.02
N PRO A 41 -8.98 8.00 14.29
CA PRO A 41 -7.99 8.46 15.27
C PRO A 41 -6.56 7.91 15.03
N LEU A 42 -6.35 7.10 13.99
CA LEU A 42 -5.08 6.45 13.68
C LEU A 42 -4.57 6.84 12.30
N ARG A 43 -3.80 7.93 12.24
CA ARG A 43 -3.12 8.36 11.01
C ARG A 43 -2.04 7.38 10.55
N ALA A 44 -1.84 7.28 9.23
CA ALA A 44 -0.76 6.49 8.63
C ALA A 44 0.63 6.87 9.19
N SER A 45 0.86 8.13 9.52
CA SER A 45 2.09 8.59 10.16
C SER A 45 2.32 7.98 11.55
N HIS A 46 1.26 7.68 12.31
CA HIS A 46 1.38 6.97 13.58
C HIS A 46 1.72 5.49 13.37
N ILE A 47 1.09 4.86 12.37
CA ILE A 47 1.39 3.49 11.97
C ILE A 47 2.86 3.39 11.55
N ALA A 48 3.33 4.25 10.65
CA ALA A 48 4.74 4.27 10.22
C ALA A 48 5.71 4.44 11.40
N LYS A 49 5.38 5.32 12.36
CA LYS A 49 6.20 5.52 13.57
C LYS A 49 6.26 4.27 14.45
N THR A 50 5.15 3.55 14.64
CA THR A 50 5.13 2.35 15.47
C THR A 50 5.64 1.10 14.74
N THR A 51 5.45 1.00 13.43
CA THR A 51 6.10 -0.01 12.56
C THR A 51 7.62 0.03 12.72
N ARG A 52 8.22 1.22 12.83
CA ARG A 52 9.66 1.37 13.09
C ARG A 52 10.10 1.01 14.51
N LYS A 53 9.16 0.97 15.47
CA LYS A 53 9.43 0.62 16.88
C LYS A 53 9.19 -0.86 17.17
N ASP A 54 8.27 -1.48 16.44
CA ASP A 54 7.96 -2.90 16.56
C ASP A 54 9.09 -3.71 15.89
N LEU A 55 9.84 -4.49 16.67
CA LEU A 55 11.02 -5.23 16.19
C LEU A 55 10.68 -6.18 15.04
N ILE A 56 9.49 -6.81 15.08
CA ILE A 56 9.05 -7.75 14.04
C ILE A 56 8.79 -6.97 12.75
N LEU A 57 7.98 -5.91 12.83
CA LEU A 57 7.61 -5.14 11.65
C LEU A 57 8.77 -4.33 11.09
N GLN A 58 9.66 -3.83 11.94
CA GLN A 58 10.88 -3.16 11.52
C GLN A 58 11.76 -4.11 10.68
N GLN A 59 11.89 -5.36 11.10
CA GLN A 59 12.66 -6.36 10.35
C GLN A 59 11.98 -6.74 9.04
N VAL A 60 10.66 -6.94 9.05
CA VAL A 60 9.88 -7.18 7.82
C VAL A 60 10.02 -6.00 6.85
N TYR A 61 9.91 -4.77 7.34
CA TYR A 61 10.09 -3.55 6.54
C TYR A 61 11.48 -3.53 5.88
N HIS A 62 12.53 -3.87 6.63
CA HIS A 62 13.88 -3.97 6.10
C HIS A 62 14.01 -5.06 5.03
N TYR A 63 13.41 -6.23 5.21
CA TYR A 63 13.44 -7.33 4.23
C TYR A 63 12.64 -7.04 2.96
N ILE A 64 11.54 -6.28 3.06
CA ILE A 64 10.83 -5.83 1.87
C ILE A 64 11.72 -4.92 1.01
N LEU A 65 12.52 -4.04 1.63
CA LEU A 65 13.40 -3.11 0.92
C LEU A 65 14.71 -3.74 0.44
N SER A 66 15.29 -4.63 1.24
CA SER A 66 16.65 -5.15 1.04
C SER A 66 16.67 -6.56 0.48
N GLY A 67 15.50 -7.20 0.38
CA GLY A 67 15.35 -8.60 0.03
C GLY A 67 15.15 -9.50 1.25
N TRP A 68 14.49 -10.63 1.02
CA TRP A 68 14.19 -11.62 2.03
C TRP A 68 15.34 -12.65 2.14
N PRO A 69 15.63 -13.17 3.34
CA PRO A 69 16.59 -14.25 3.51
C PRO A 69 16.13 -15.54 2.82
N THR A 70 17.06 -16.44 2.50
CA THR A 70 16.72 -17.75 1.89
C THR A 70 15.94 -18.65 2.84
N ILE A 71 16.26 -18.57 4.14
CA ILE A 71 15.61 -19.35 5.21
C ILE A 71 14.74 -18.40 6.02
N SER A 72 13.50 -18.81 6.28
CA SER A 72 12.56 -18.03 7.06
C SER A 72 12.97 -18.00 8.54
N PRO A 73 12.98 -16.82 9.19
CA PRO A 73 13.07 -16.74 10.64
C PRO A 73 11.74 -17.23 11.24
N GLU A 74 11.77 -18.13 12.23
CA GLU A 74 10.57 -18.72 12.84
C GLU A 74 9.54 -17.65 13.28
N LYS A 75 10.03 -16.54 13.84
CA LYS A 75 9.18 -15.41 14.30
C LYS A 75 8.52 -14.62 13.17
N LEU A 76 9.00 -14.74 11.94
CA LEU A 76 8.53 -14.02 10.75
C LEU A 76 7.91 -14.94 9.70
N GLU A 77 7.73 -16.22 10.02
CA GLU A 77 7.23 -17.24 9.10
C GLU A 77 5.91 -16.84 8.42
N SER A 78 5.00 -16.23 9.18
CA SER A 78 3.73 -15.71 8.66
C SER A 78 3.91 -14.63 7.60
N TYR A 79 4.86 -13.71 7.79
CA TYR A 79 5.18 -12.66 6.81
C TYR A 79 6.02 -13.20 5.65
N PHE A 80 6.87 -14.20 5.90
CA PHE A 80 7.70 -14.84 4.88
C PHE A 80 6.86 -15.54 3.80
N ARG A 81 5.75 -16.17 4.20
CA ARG A 81 4.84 -16.85 3.27
C ARG A 81 4.20 -15.90 2.27
N ILE A 82 3.81 -14.70 2.72
CA ILE A 82 3.16 -13.68 1.89
C ILE A 82 4.14 -12.63 1.35
N ARG A 83 5.46 -12.84 1.49
CA ARG A 83 6.49 -11.85 1.21
C ARG A 83 6.42 -11.18 -0.16
N ASN A 84 5.96 -11.92 -1.17
CA ASN A 84 5.84 -11.44 -2.55
C ASN A 84 4.66 -10.47 -2.74
N GLU A 85 3.71 -10.47 -1.80
CA GLU A 85 2.55 -9.59 -1.80
C GLU A 85 2.71 -8.41 -0.83
N LEU A 86 3.81 -8.41 -0.07
CA LEU A 86 4.14 -7.34 0.85
C LEU A 86 4.84 -6.19 0.11
N SER A 87 4.48 -4.98 0.48
CA SER A 87 5.08 -3.75 -0.05
C SER A 87 5.15 -2.70 1.05
N THR A 88 5.87 -1.60 0.77
CA THR A 88 5.94 -0.46 1.69
C THR A 88 5.35 0.77 1.03
N SER A 89 4.49 1.50 1.74
CA SER A 89 3.92 2.76 1.28
C SER A 89 3.85 3.77 2.42
N HIS A 90 4.34 4.98 2.20
CA HIS A 90 4.41 6.06 3.20
C HIS A 90 5.02 5.65 4.57
N GLY A 91 5.96 4.70 4.56
CA GLY A 91 6.58 4.17 5.77
C GLY A 91 5.75 3.12 6.53
N CYS A 92 4.59 2.73 5.99
CA CYS A 92 3.78 1.61 6.45
C CYS A 92 4.07 0.35 5.62
N ILE A 93 3.79 -0.82 6.19
CA ILE A 93 3.81 -2.09 5.45
C ILE A 93 2.39 -2.36 4.96
N THR A 94 2.27 -2.77 3.69
CA THR A 94 1.01 -3.10 3.05
C THR A 94 1.02 -4.54 2.53
N TRP A 95 -0.16 -5.16 2.51
CA TRP A 95 -0.45 -6.41 1.83
C TRP A 95 -1.54 -6.14 0.79
N GLY A 96 -1.16 -6.01 -0.47
CA GLY A 96 -2.02 -5.44 -1.51
C GLY A 96 -2.55 -4.06 -1.09
N ILE A 97 -3.88 -3.93 -0.99
CA ILE A 97 -4.55 -2.68 -0.59
C ILE A 97 -4.65 -2.47 0.93
N ARG A 98 -4.28 -3.48 1.74
CA ARG A 98 -4.48 -3.47 3.20
C ARG A 98 -3.21 -2.98 3.89
N THR A 99 -3.33 -2.08 4.88
CA THR A 99 -2.20 -1.68 5.73
C THR A 99 -2.07 -2.65 6.90
N ILE A 100 -0.86 -3.16 7.15
CA ILE A 100 -0.57 -4.02 8.30
C ILE A 100 -0.51 -3.16 9.56
N ILE A 101 -1.36 -3.47 10.52
CA ILE A 101 -1.47 -2.73 11.78
C ILE A 101 -0.49 -3.31 12.82
N PRO A 102 0.42 -2.48 13.37
CA PRO A 102 1.31 -2.82 14.48
C PRO A 102 0.55 -3.35 15.70
N THR A 103 1.18 -4.28 16.41
CA THR A 103 0.57 -4.99 17.54
C THR A 103 0.03 -4.04 18.61
N CYS A 104 0.72 -2.93 18.87
CA CYS A 104 0.31 -1.89 19.82
C CYS A 104 -1.05 -1.22 19.50
N PHE A 105 -1.50 -1.25 18.25
CA PHE A 105 -2.78 -0.68 17.83
C PHE A 105 -3.89 -1.72 17.72
N ARG A 106 -3.57 -3.02 17.75
CA ARG A 106 -4.57 -4.09 17.65
C ARG A 106 -5.50 -4.13 18.86
N THR A 107 -5.01 -3.78 20.05
CA THR A 107 -5.84 -3.70 21.27
C THR A 107 -6.84 -2.54 21.26
N ARG A 108 -6.57 -1.48 20.49
CA ARG A 108 -7.42 -0.28 20.44
C ARG A 108 -8.45 -0.33 19.30
N LEU A 109 -8.34 -1.29 18.39
CA LEU A 109 -9.20 -1.45 17.22
C LEU A 109 -10.13 -2.68 17.30
N LEU A 110 -10.11 -3.40 18.43
CA LEU A 110 -11.06 -4.46 18.76
C LEU A 110 -12.17 -3.93 19.66
#